data_AF-A0A933J7N5-F1
#
_entry.id   AF-A0A933J7N5-F1
#
_cell.length_a   1.000
_cell.length_b   1.000
_cell.length_c   1.000
_cell.angle_alpha   90.00
_cell.angle_beta   90.00
_cell.angle_gamma   90.00
#
_symmetry.space_group_name_H-M   'P 1'
#
loop_
_entity.id
_entity.type
_entity.pdbx_description
1 polymer ?
#
loop_
_entity_poly.entity_id
_entity_poly.type
_entity_poly.pdbx_seq_one_letter_code
_entity_poly.pdbx_strand_id
1 'polypeptide(L)'
;MRIAIVGPCAAGKTTLARELNALGYDAHDCAQEHSHVQTMWQRVTRPDTLIYLDASLPTICARLRVNWEEGYLDEMNRRLTHARAHADSYLDTDPLTREQVLDRVLTFLDALTSPRAL
;
A
#
# COMPACT_ATOMS: atom_id res chain seq x y z
N MET A 1 -13.60 -10.34 1.79
CA MET A 1 -12.63 -9.41 2.39
C MET A 1 -12.09 -8.52 1.29
N ARG A 2 -12.49 -7.26 1.29
CA ARG A 2 -12.01 -6.24 0.36
C ARG A 2 -10.76 -5.57 0.92
N ILE A 3 -9.73 -5.48 0.10
CA ILE A 3 -8.41 -4.94 0.49
C ILE A 3 -8.18 -3.63 -0.26
N ALA A 4 -7.84 -2.56 0.48
CA ALA A 4 -7.31 -1.33 -0.10
C ALA A 4 -5.79 -1.30 0.07
N ILE A 5 -5.07 -0.95 -0.98
CA ILE A 5 -3.60 -0.80 -0.97
C ILE A 5 -3.25 0.65 -1.24
N VAL A 6 -2.55 1.28 -0.30
CA VAL A 6 -2.20 2.71 -0.29
C VAL A 6 -0.71 2.91 -0.04
N GLY A 7 -0.19 4.12 -0.29
CA GLY A 7 1.25 4.40 -0.24
C GLY A 7 1.69 5.43 -1.28
N PRO A 8 2.94 5.92 -1.25
CA PRO A 8 3.44 6.85 -2.25
C PRO A 8 3.52 6.21 -3.64
N CYS A 9 3.72 7.04 -4.67
CA CYS A 9 3.99 6.55 -6.02
C CYS A 9 5.17 5.57 -6.01
N ALA A 10 5.14 4.57 -6.87
CA ALA A 10 6.19 3.53 -6.99
C ALA A 10 6.46 2.66 -5.74
N ALA A 11 5.63 2.73 -4.70
CA ALA A 11 5.66 1.78 -3.58
C ALA A 11 5.21 0.35 -3.94
N GLY A 12 4.77 0.10 -5.18
CA GLY A 12 4.38 -1.23 -5.66
C GLY A 12 2.89 -1.56 -5.55
N LYS A 13 2.03 -0.59 -5.20
CA LYS A 13 0.58 -0.78 -4.98
C LYS A 13 -0.14 -1.56 -6.08
N THR A 14 -0.05 -1.09 -7.32
CA THR A 14 -0.73 -1.67 -8.49
C THR A 14 -0.22 -3.08 -8.82
N THR A 15 1.05 -3.33 -8.52
CA THR A 15 1.68 -4.65 -8.71
C THR A 15 1.13 -5.63 -7.69
N LEU A 16 1.12 -5.26 -6.41
CA LEU A 16 0.56 -6.08 -5.34
C LEU A 16 -0.94 -6.34 -5.56
N ALA A 17 -1.71 -5.31 -5.92
CA ALA A 17 -3.14 -5.45 -6.21
C ALA A 17 -3.37 -6.49 -7.32
N ARG A 18 -2.62 -6.42 -8.42
CA ARG A 18 -2.72 -7.38 -9.53
C ARG A 18 -2.40 -8.81 -9.09
N GLU A 19 -1.34 -9.00 -8.29
CA GLU A 19 -0.92 -10.33 -7.84
C GLU A 19 -1.93 -10.94 -6.86
N LEU A 20 -2.43 -10.15 -5.91
CA LEU A 20 -3.50 -10.59 -5.01
C LEU A 20 -4.79 -10.93 -5.78
N ASN A 21 -5.18 -10.11 -6.75
CA ASN A 21 -6.34 -10.40 -7.61
C ASN A 21 -6.16 -11.70 -8.41
N ALA A 22 -4.94 -11.98 -8.90
CA ALA A 22 -4.63 -13.24 -9.59
C ALA A 22 -4.74 -14.47 -8.68
N LEU A 23 -4.61 -14.28 -7.36
CA LEU A 23 -4.81 -15.30 -6.33
C LEU A 23 -6.25 -15.36 -5.79
N GLY A 24 -7.17 -14.54 -6.32
CA GLY A 24 -8.59 -14.56 -5.96
C GLY A 24 -9.01 -13.62 -4.82
N TYR A 25 -8.13 -12.72 -4.36
CA TYR A 25 -8.49 -11.67 -3.40
C TYR A 25 -9.23 -10.50 -4.08
N ASP A 26 -10.07 -9.77 -3.35
CA ASP A 26 -10.72 -8.52 -3.81
C ASP A 26 -9.81 -7.32 -3.47
N ALA A 27 -8.74 -7.12 -4.24
CA ALA A 27 -7.70 -6.12 -3.93
C ALA A 27 -7.73 -4.91 -4.87
N HIS A 28 -7.69 -3.71 -4.29
CA HIS A 28 -7.78 -2.43 -5.01
C HIS A 28 -6.63 -1.51 -4.61
N ASP A 29 -5.84 -1.03 -5.57
CA ASP A 29 -4.94 0.07 -5.31
C ASP A 29 -5.72 1.40 -5.23
N CYS A 30 -5.32 2.25 -4.30
CA CYS A 30 -5.92 3.56 -4.09
C CYS A 30 -4.85 4.65 -4.24
N ALA A 31 -5.08 5.55 -5.19
CA ALA A 31 -4.23 6.70 -5.51
C ALA A 31 -4.38 7.85 -4.49
N GLN A 32 -4.38 7.53 -3.19
CA GLN A 32 -4.58 8.48 -2.08
C GLN A 32 -3.50 9.57 -2.06
N GLU A 33 -2.28 9.27 -2.50
CA GLU A 33 -1.17 10.21 -2.61
C GLU A 33 -1.46 11.38 -3.58
N HIS A 34 -2.48 11.24 -4.44
CA HIS A 34 -2.92 12.26 -5.36
C HIS A 34 -4.21 12.99 -4.91
N SER A 35 -4.70 12.72 -3.70
CA SER A 35 -5.96 13.28 -3.21
C SER A 35 -5.78 14.13 -1.96
N HIS A 36 -6.49 15.27 -1.93
CA HIS A 36 -6.60 16.11 -0.73
C HIS A 36 -7.66 15.60 0.26
N VAL A 37 -8.52 14.66 -0.16
CA VAL A 37 -9.49 14.02 0.73
C VAL A 37 -8.77 12.91 1.50
N GLN A 38 -8.41 13.18 2.76
CA GLN A 38 -7.64 12.28 3.63
C GLN A 38 -8.27 10.88 3.79
N THR A 39 -9.60 10.80 3.70
CA THR A 39 -10.37 9.56 3.84
C THR A 39 -10.81 8.99 2.48
N MET A 40 -10.17 9.36 1.36
CA MET A 40 -10.60 8.90 0.03
C MET A 40 -10.59 7.37 -0.06
N TRP A 41 -9.55 6.72 0.48
CA TRP A 41 -9.46 5.25 0.54
C TRP A 41 -10.69 4.60 1.20
N GLN A 42 -11.21 5.18 2.28
CA GLN A 42 -12.41 4.68 2.97
C GLN A 42 -13.66 4.82 2.08
N ARG A 43 -13.78 5.93 1.35
CA ARG A 43 -15.01 6.27 0.61
C ARG A 43 -15.08 5.58 -0.74
N VAL A 44 -13.95 5.46 -1.43
CA VAL A 44 -13.85 4.89 -2.78
C VAL A 44 -13.83 3.37 -2.71
N THR A 45 -12.93 2.80 -1.90
CA THR A 45 -12.76 1.35 -1.84
C THR A 45 -13.73 0.71 -0.84
N ARG A 46 -13.98 1.36 0.31
CA ARG A 46 -14.70 0.78 1.46
C ARG A 46 -14.11 -0.58 1.88
N PRO A 47 -12.82 -0.62 2.27
CA PRO A 47 -12.13 -1.87 2.52
C PRO A 47 -12.48 -2.48 3.88
N ASP A 48 -12.40 -3.81 3.96
CA ASP A 48 -12.33 -4.54 5.22
C ASP A 48 -10.92 -4.50 5.82
N THR A 49 -9.90 -4.29 4.97
CA THR A 49 -8.47 -4.29 5.36
C THR A 49 -7.69 -3.26 4.55
N LEU A 50 -6.87 -2.46 5.23
CA LEU A 50 -6.01 -1.43 4.67
C LEU A 50 -4.53 -1.83 4.74
N ILE A 51 -3.87 -1.93 3.59
CA ILE A 51 -2.44 -2.18 3.47
C ILE A 51 -1.73 -0.92 3.02
N TYR A 52 -0.72 -0.49 3.75
CA TYR A 52 0.15 0.63 3.41
C TYR A 52 1.52 0.13 2.97
N LEU A 53 1.89 0.43 1.72
CA LEU A 53 3.24 0.21 1.20
C LEU A 53 4.01 1.52 1.26
N ASP A 54 5.21 1.53 1.84
CA ASP A 54 6.10 2.69 1.86
C ASP A 54 7.30 2.49 0.92
N ALA A 55 7.91 3.58 0.50
CA ALA A 55 9.16 3.59 -0.28
C ALA A 55 9.88 4.93 -0.11
N SER A 56 11.21 4.90 -0.02
CA SER A 56 12.01 6.13 0.07
C SER A 56 12.11 6.85 -1.27
N LEU A 57 12.44 8.14 -1.24
CA LEU A 57 12.63 8.96 -2.45
C LEU A 57 13.67 8.35 -3.41
N PRO A 58 14.86 7.88 -2.96
CA PRO A 58 15.81 7.22 -3.85
C PRO A 58 15.20 6.02 -4.60
N THR A 59 14.44 5.17 -3.89
CA THR A 59 13.74 4.04 -4.49
C THR A 59 12.71 4.48 -5.51
N ILE A 60 11.90 5.49 -5.18
CA ILE A 60 10.86 6.04 -6.06
C ILE A 60 11.50 6.61 -7.33
N CYS A 61 12.52 7.45 -7.18
CA CYS A 61 13.27 8.06 -8.28
C CYS A 61 13.89 7.00 -9.20
N ALA A 62 14.50 5.96 -8.62
CA ALA A 62 15.06 4.85 -9.38
C ALA A 62 13.98 4.06 -10.16
N ARG A 63 12.86 3.72 -9.52
CA ARG A 63 11.77 2.95 -10.13
C ARG A 63 11.06 3.72 -11.25
N LEU A 64 10.85 5.02 -11.08
CA LEU A 64 10.15 5.87 -12.05
C LEU A 64 11.07 6.54 -13.08
N ARG A 65 12.38 6.49 -12.88
CA ARG A 65 13.38 7.22 -13.68
C ARG A 65 13.14 8.73 -13.67
N VAL A 66 12.94 9.28 -12.47
CA VAL A 66 12.71 10.71 -12.22
C VAL A 66 13.74 11.24 -11.23
N ASN A 67 13.88 12.56 -11.17
CA ASN A 67 14.77 13.26 -10.23
C ASN A 67 13.95 14.20 -9.34
N TRP A 68 13.01 13.65 -8.59
CA TRP A 68 12.22 14.43 -7.65
C TRP A 68 13.05 14.82 -6.43
N GLU A 69 12.67 15.93 -5.81
CA GLU A 69 13.21 16.40 -4.54
C GLU A 69 12.31 15.95 -3.39
N GLU A 70 12.82 16.00 -2.15
CA GLU A 70 12.11 15.50 -0.96
C GLU A 70 10.75 16.19 -0.74
N GLY A 71 10.61 17.46 -1.12
CA GLY A 71 9.33 18.15 -1.02
C GLY A 71 8.19 17.47 -1.79
N TYR A 72 8.50 16.69 -2.83
CA TYR A 72 7.50 15.90 -3.54
C TYR A 72 7.03 14.70 -2.72
N LEU A 73 7.96 14.00 -2.06
CA LEU A 73 7.64 12.89 -1.16
C LEU A 73 6.92 13.39 0.10
N ASP A 74 7.33 14.53 0.65
CA ASP A 74 6.68 15.16 1.80
C ASP A 74 5.20 15.47 1.55
N GLU A 75 4.87 16.02 0.38
CA GLU A 75 3.48 16.32 0.02
C GLU A 75 2.63 15.04 -0.17
N MET A 76 3.21 13.98 -0.75
CA MET A 76 2.54 12.67 -0.81
C MET A 76 2.31 12.13 0.60
N ASN A 77 3.33 12.14 1.45
CA ASN A 77 3.27 11.66 2.84
C ASN A 77 2.24 12.44 3.68
N ARG A 78 2.12 13.75 3.47
CA ARG A 78 1.08 14.58 4.10
C ARG A 78 -0.33 14.12 3.73
N ARG A 79 -0.58 13.81 2.45
CA ARG A 79 -1.87 13.30 1.96
C ARG A 79 -2.16 11.89 2.45
N LEU A 80 -1.11 11.09 2.58
CA LEU A 80 -1.15 9.69 3.02
C LEU A 80 -1.23 9.52 4.54
N THR A 81 -1.01 10.59 5.32
CA THR A 81 -0.93 10.54 6.79
C THR A 81 -2.10 9.78 7.42
N HIS A 82 -3.33 10.06 6.97
CA HIS A 82 -4.52 9.39 7.49
C HIS A 82 -4.58 7.91 7.09
N ALA A 83 -4.21 7.54 5.86
CA ALA A 83 -4.13 6.12 5.48
C ALA A 83 -3.07 5.37 6.29
N ARG A 84 -1.89 5.97 6.47
CA ARG A 84 -0.78 5.39 7.23
C ARG A 84 -1.15 5.13 8.69
N ALA A 85 -1.83 6.07 9.34
CA ALA A 85 -2.24 5.96 10.74
C ALA A 85 -3.33 4.89 10.97
N HIS A 86 -4.06 4.50 9.92
CA HIS A 86 -5.17 3.55 9.98
C HIS A 86 -4.86 2.23 9.27
N ALA A 87 -3.61 2.01 8.86
CA ALA A 87 -3.22 0.80 8.15
C ALA A 87 -3.25 -0.41 9.09
N ASP A 88 -3.90 -1.49 8.65
CA ASP A 88 -3.87 -2.78 9.36
C ASP A 88 -2.53 -3.50 9.14
N SER A 89 -1.89 -3.24 8.00
CA SER A 89 -0.54 -3.69 7.70
C SER A 89 0.26 -2.57 7.04
N TYR A 90 1.49 -2.36 7.53
CA TYR A 90 2.46 -1.43 6.98
C TYR A 90 3.69 -2.20 6.51
N LEU A 91 4.19 -1.89 5.32
CA LEU A 91 5.36 -2.54 4.76
C LEU A 91 6.27 -1.54 4.06
N ASP A 92 7.52 -1.45 4.53
CA ASP A 92 8.60 -0.79 3.80
C ASP A 92 9.06 -1.69 2.63
N THR A 93 8.96 -1.17 1.40
CA THR A 93 9.26 -1.92 0.16
C THR A 93 10.65 -1.68 -0.38
N ASP A 94 11.46 -0.84 0.28
CA ASP A 94 12.84 -0.57 -0.15
C ASP A 94 13.72 -1.84 -0.16
N PRO A 95 13.75 -2.66 0.90
CA PRO A 95 14.64 -3.82 0.94
C PRO A 95 14.03 -5.06 0.28
N LEU A 96 12.86 -4.95 -0.35
CA LEU A 96 12.05 -6.10 -0.74
C LEU A 96 11.97 -6.26 -2.25
N THR A 97 12.07 -7.50 -2.71
CA THR A 97 11.60 -7.87 -4.05
C THR A 97 10.07 -7.88 -4.09
N ARG A 98 9.52 -7.91 -5.30
CA ARG A 98 8.08 -8.02 -5.51
C ARG A 98 7.48 -9.26 -4.84
N GLU A 99 8.17 -10.39 -4.97
CA GLU A 99 7.76 -11.67 -4.41
C GLU A 99 7.76 -11.60 -2.88
N GLN A 100 8.75 -10.94 -2.27
CA GLN A 100 8.81 -10.74 -0.82
C GLN A 100 7.71 -9.81 -0.32
N VAL A 101 7.32 -8.79 -1.09
CA VAL A 101 6.16 -7.94 -0.77
C VAL A 101 4.88 -8.76 -0.76
N LEU A 102 4.65 -9.57 -1.80
CA LEU A 102 3.48 -10.44 -1.89
C LEU A 102 3.43 -11.45 -0.75
N ASP A 103 4.53 -12.16 -0.49
CA ASP A 103 4.62 -13.19 0.54
C ASP A 103 4.32 -12.66 1.96
N ARG A 104 4.87 -11.48 2.30
CA ARG A 104 4.59 -10.82 3.58
C ARG A 104 3.13 -10.39 3.70
N VAL A 105 2.53 -9.93 2.62
CA VAL A 105 1.11 -9.55 2.62
C VAL A 105 0.23 -10.79 2.75
N LEU A 106 0.51 -11.88 2.02
CA LEU A 106 -0.23 -13.14 2.17
C LEU A 106 -0.16 -13.68 3.59
N THR A 107 1.05 -13.69 4.18
CA THR A 107 1.25 -14.08 5.59
C THR A 107 0.36 -13.28 6.54
N PHE A 108 0.25 -11.96 6.33
CA PHE A 108 -0.63 -11.10 7.11
C PHE A 108 -2.11 -11.45 6.92
N LEU A 109 -2.56 -11.66 5.67
CA LEU A 109 -3.95 -12.00 5.36
C LEU A 109 -4.35 -13.38 5.91
N ASP A 110 -3.44 -14.35 5.88
CA ASP A 110 -3.65 -15.68 6.46
C ASP A 110 -3.81 -15.62 7.98
N ALA A 111 -3.07 -14.72 8.65
CA ALA A 111 -3.20 -14.49 10.09
C ALA A 111 -4.53 -13.82 10.47
N LEU A 112 -5.13 -13.01 9.59
CA LEU A 112 -6.45 -12.43 9.81
C LEU A 112 -7.60 -13.45 9.67
N THR A 113 -7.40 -14.46 8.84
CA THR A 113 -8.44 -15.45 8.50
C THR A 113 -8.35 -16.72 9.33
N SER A 114 -7.19 -17.01 9.93
CA SER A 114 -7.03 -18.13 10.83
C SER A 114 -7.80 -17.88 12.14
N PRO A 115 -8.72 -18.78 12.54
CA PRO A 115 -9.36 -18.66 13.85
C PRO A 115 -8.27 -18.74 14.91
N ARG A 116 -8.12 -17.69 15.72
CA ARG A 116 -7.31 -17.73 16.94
C ARG A 116 -7.76 -18.97 17.72
N ALA A 117 -6.91 -19.99 17.77
CA ALA A 117 -7.06 -21.06 18.74
C ALA A 117 -7.01 -20.40 20.12
N LEU A 118 -8.13 -20.49 20.83
CA LEU A 118 -8.29 -20.04 22.22
C LEU A 118 -7.40 -20.86 23.16
#